data_AF-A0A497G8B1-F1
#
_entry.id   AF-A0A497G8B1-F1
#
_cell.length_a   1.000
_cell.length_b   1.000
_cell.length_c   1.000
_cell.angle_alpha   90.00
_cell.angle_beta   90.00
_cell.angle_gamma   90.00
#
_symmetry.space_group_name_H-M   'P 1'
#
loop_
_entity.id
_entity.type
_entity.pdbx_description
1 polymer ?
#
loop_
_entity_poly.entity_id
_entity_poly.type
_entity_poly.pdbx_seq_one_letter_code
_entity_poly.pdbx_strand_id
1 'polypeptide(L)' 'MVKVTRKRQITLPKEICDALGIKPGDYVKVRIDERSRIIVEKAAGLDELAGLLNPGYPVRGLAGDLDEERRRGQR' A
#
# COMPACT_ATOMS: atom_id res chain seq x y z
N MET A 1 18.27 -5.44 -17.12
CA MET A 1 18.65 -4.00 -17.04
C MET A 1 17.60 -3.19 -17.80
N VAL A 2 17.13 -2.07 -17.25
CA VAL A 2 16.04 -1.27 -17.86
C VAL A 2 16.49 0.17 -18.06
N LYS A 3 15.97 0.83 -19.11
CA LYS A 3 16.30 2.21 -19.43
C LYS A 3 15.35 3.17 -18.73
N VAL A 4 15.91 4.25 -18.18
CA VAL A 4 15.14 5.36 -17.63
C VAL A 4 14.58 6.20 -18.78
N THR A 5 13.27 6.47 -18.78
CA THR A 5 12.61 7.26 -19.83
C THR A 5 12.65 8.77 -19.53
N ARG A 6 12.14 9.60 -20.46
CA ARG A 6 12.18 11.07 -20.38
C ARG A 6 11.59 11.66 -19.09
N LYS A 7 10.67 10.95 -18.42
CA LYS A 7 10.04 11.36 -17.15
C LYS A 7 10.63 10.67 -15.92
N ARG A 8 11.85 10.13 -16.03
CA ARG A 8 12.49 9.34 -14.97
C ARG A 8 11.72 8.07 -14.59
N GLN A 9 10.87 7.58 -15.51
CA GLN A 9 10.14 6.32 -15.29
C GLN A 9 11.04 5.15 -15.68
N ILE A 10 10.92 4.07 -14.93
CA ILE A 10 11.47 2.76 -15.28
C ILE A 10 10.32 1.79 -15.50
N THR A 11 10.45 0.92 -16.50
CA THR A 11 9.49 -0.17 -16.71
C THR A 11 9.97 -1.38 -15.93
N LEU A 12 9.14 -1.89 -15.03
CA LEU A 12 9.42 -3.15 -14.35
C LEU A 12 9.16 -4.31 -15.33
N PRO A 13 10.11 -5.25 -15.51
CA PRO A 13 9.88 -6.46 -16.29
C PRO A 13 8.70 -7.26 -15.76
N LYS A 14 7.94 -7.88 -16.67
CA LYS A 14 6.74 -8.65 -16.33
C LYS A 14 7.01 -9.74 -15.29
N GLU A 15 8.13 -10.44 -15.41
CA GLU A 15 8.52 -11.52 -14.51
C GLU A 15 8.65 -11.05 -13.05
N ILE A 16 9.14 -9.82 -12.84
CA ILE A 16 9.25 -9.22 -11.50
C ILE A 16 7.87 -8.83 -10.98
N CYS A 17 7.02 -8.25 -11.82
CA CYS A 17 5.65 -7.91 -11.44
C CYS A 17 4.84 -9.16 -11.07
N ASP A 18 4.96 -10.24 -11.85
CA ASP A 18 4.26 -11.50 -11.62
C ASP A 18 4.74 -12.15 -10.31
N ALA A 19 6.06 -12.20 -10.08
CA ALA A 19 6.63 -12.76 -8.86
C ALA A 19 6.26 -11.98 -7.58
N LEU A 20 6.07 -10.66 -7.68
CA LEU A 20 5.69 -9.79 -6.56
C LEU A 20 4.17 -9.51 -6.52
N GLY A 21 3.40 -10.09 -7.43
CA GLY A 21 1.95 -9.88 -7.53
C GLY A 21 1.53 -8.42 -7.77
N ILE A 22 2.36 -7.62 -8.44
CA ILE A 22 2.09 -6.22 -8.78
C ILE A 22 1.25 -6.16 -10.06
N LYS A 23 0.08 -5.55 -9.98
CA LYS A 23 -0.86 -5.40 -11.09
C LYS A 23 -0.93 -3.94 -11.56
N PRO A 24 -1.33 -3.68 -12.83
CA PRO A 24 -1.61 -2.33 -13.28
C PRO A 24 -2.65 -1.65 -12.37
N GLY A 25 -2.31 -0.47 -11.85
CA GLY A 25 -3.14 0.27 -10.90
C GLY A 25 -2.72 0.12 -9.44
N ASP A 26 -1.86 -0.85 -9.11
CA ASP A 26 -1.32 -0.99 -7.76
C ASP A 26 -0.39 0.17 -7.42
N TYR A 27 -0.45 0.61 -6.17
CA TYR A 27 0.50 1.55 -5.61
C TYR A 27 1.74 0.79 -5.09
N VAL A 28 2.90 1.42 -5.25
CA VAL A 28 4.17 0.91 -4.71
C VAL A 28 4.84 1.98 -3.86
N LYS A 29 5.46 1.55 -2.77
CA LYS A 29 6.32 2.40 -1.94
C LYS A 29 7.74 2.33 -2.50
N VAL A 30 8.34 3.50 -2.76
CA VAL A 30 9.71 3.61 -3.27
C VAL A 30 10.56 4.32 -2.22
N ARG A 31 11.68 3.72 -1.82
CA ARG A 31 12.62 4.28 -0.85
C ARG A 31 14.06 3.95 -1.21
N ILE A 32 14.99 4.68 -0.62
CA ILE A 32 16.43 4.40 -0.72
C ILE A 32 16.86 3.73 0.58
N ASP A 33 17.59 2.63 0.49
CA ASP A 33 18.19 1.98 1.66
C ASP A 33 19.57 2.55 2.03
N GLU A 34 20.13 2.08 3.14
CA GLU A 34 21.44 2.54 3.64
C GLU A 34 22.60 2.26 2.67
N ARG A 35 22.41 1.35 1.71
CA ARG A 35 23.39 0.99 0.68
C ARG A 35 23.14 1.73 -0.63
N SER A 36 22.32 2.78 -0.62
CA SER A 36 21.96 3.57 -1.80
C SER A 36 21.27 2.76 -2.90
N ARG A 37 20.52 1.71 -2.52
CA ARG A 37 19.69 0.93 -3.44
C ARG A 37 18.25 1.41 -3.40
N ILE A 38 17.60 1.40 -4.55
CA ILE A 38 16.16 1.67 -4.62
C ILE A 38 15.42 0.38 -4.23
N ILE A 39 14.59 0.48 -3.20
CA ILE A 39 13.67 -0.58 -2.78
C ILE A 39 12.27 -0.18 -3.22
N VAL A 40 11.60 -1.11 -3.91
CA VAL A 40 10.22 -0.97 -4.36
C VAL A 40 9.40 -2.07 -3.69
N GLU A 41 8.43 -1.67 -2.89
CA GLU A 41 7.56 -2.58 -2.14
C GLU A 41 6.12 -2.36 -2.61
N LYS A 42 5.36 -3.45 -2.81
CA LYS A 42 3.93 -3.33 -3.07
C LYS A 42 3.27 -2.69 -1.85
N ALA A 43 2.50 -1.63 -2.06
CA ALA A 43 1.71 -1.06 -0.96
C ALA A 43 0.57 -2.02 -0.66
N ALA A 44 0.42 -2.42 0.61
CA ALA A 44 -0.74 -3.18 1.04
C ALA A 44 -2.01 -2.36 0.72
N GLY A 45 -2.90 -2.93 -0.08
CA GLY A 45 -4.23 -2.36 -0.27
C GLY A 45 -5.02 -2.41 1.04
N LEU A 46 -6.05 -1.56 1.18
CA LEU A 46 -7.01 -1.68 2.28
C LEU A 46 -7.53 -3.11 2.44
N ASP A 47 -7.63 -3.87 1.35
CA ASP A 47 -8.06 -5.28 1.35
C ASP A 47 -7.07 -6.23 2.06
N GLU A 48 -5.76 -6.01 1.96
CA GLU A 48 -4.76 -6.79 2.71
C GLU A 48 -4.73 -6.37 4.20
N LEU A 49 -4.98 -5.08 4.48
CA LEU A 49 -5.08 -4.56 5.84
C LEU A 49 -6.36 -5.05 6.56
N ALA A 50 -7.45 -5.27 5.82
CA ALA A 50 -8.70 -5.82 6.33
C ALA A 50 -8.56 -7.25 6.86
N GLY A 51 -7.57 -8.02 6.38
CA GLY A 51 -7.23 -9.34 6.93
C GLY A 51 -6.40 -9.29 8.22
N LEU A 52 -5.65 -8.20 8.47
CA LEU A 52 -4.85 -7.99 9.68
C LEU A 52 -5.66 -7.37 10.83
N LEU A 53 -6.66 -6.57 10.51
CA LEU A 53 -7.62 -6.06 11.48
C LEU A 53 -8.65 -7.17 11.74
N ASN A 54 -8.42 -7.98 12.78
CA ASN A 54 -9.34 -8.98 13.37
C ASN A 54 -10.52 -9.42 12.47
N PRO A 55 -10.59 -10.69 12.02
CA PRO A 55 -11.62 -11.20 11.10
C PRO A 55 -13.08 -11.16 11.62
N GLY A 56 -13.34 -10.51 12.75
CA GLY A 56 -14.68 -10.31 13.34
C GLY A 56 -15.25 -8.90 13.26
N TYR A 57 -14.51 -7.88 12.78
CA TYR A 57 -15.05 -6.53 12.67
C TYR A 57 -15.15 -6.10 11.20
N PRO A 58 -16.35 -6.20 10.57
CA PRO A 58 -16.53 -5.68 9.23
C PRO A 58 -16.22 -4.18 9.23
N VAL A 59 -15.37 -3.75 8.30
CA VAL A 59 -14.94 -2.35 8.16
C VAL A 59 -16.05 -1.50 7.52
N ARG A 60 -17.28 -1.63 8.01
CA ARG A 60 -18.46 -0.93 7.52
C ARG A 60 -19.01 -0.10 8.66
N GLY A 61 -18.83 1.22 8.59
CA GLY A 61 -19.28 2.15 9.62
C GLY A 61 -18.19 2.70 10.56
N LEU A 62 -16.93 2.25 10.45
CA LEU A 62 -15.84 2.69 11.34
C LEU A 62 -15.69 4.21 11.45
N ALA A 63 -15.91 4.94 10.35
CA ALA A 63 -15.84 6.39 10.36
C ALA A 63 -16.90 7.01 11.30
N GLY A 64 -18.11 6.43 11.35
CA GLY A 64 -19.18 6.87 12.25
C GLY A 64 -18.91 6.49 13.71
N ASP A 65 -18.42 5.27 13.95
CA ASP A 65 -18.09 4.78 15.30
C ASP A 65 -17.01 5.65 15.97
N LEU A 66 -15.95 5.99 15.22
CA LEU A 66 -14.85 6.86 15.68
C LEU A 66 -15.32 8.29 15.96
N ASP A 67 -16.28 8.80 15.18
CA ASP A 67 -16.87 10.13 15.38
C ASP A 67 -17.78 10.17 16.60
N GLU A 68 -18.53 9.10 16.89
CA GLU A 68 -19.31 8.97 18.13
C GLU A 68 -18.41 8.86 19.37
N GLU A 69 -17.31 8.11 19.31
CA GLU A 69 -16.37 7.99 20.43
C GLU A 69 -15.73 9.35 20.79
N ARG A 70 -15.32 10.14 19.79
CA ARG A 70 -14.81 11.52 20.04
C ARG A 70 -15.86 12.43 20.66
N ARG A 71 -17.14 12.19 20.37
CA ARG A 71 -18.26 12.97 20.93
C ARG A 71 -18.59 12.55 22.37
N ARG A 72 -18.39 11.28 22.73
CA ARG A 72 -18.59 10.77 24.11
C ARG A 72 -17.46 11.16 25.07
N GLY A 73 -16.23 11.28 24.58
CA GLY A 73 -15.05 11.66 25.38
C GLY A 73 -14.97 13.13 25.82
N GLN A 74 -15.95 13.96 25.49
CA GLN A 74 -16.03 15.39 25.89
C GLN A 74 -17.06 15.65 27.00
N ARG A 75 -17.34 14.66 27.86
CA ARG A 75 -18.13 14.85 29.09
C ARG A 75 -17.25 14.78 30.33
#